data_AF-A0A3B0PVI0-F1
#
_entry.id   AF-A0A3B0PVI0-F1
#
_cell.length_a   1.000
_cell.length_b   1.000
_cell.length_c   1.000
_cell.angle_alpha   90.00
_cell.angle_beta   90.00
_cell.angle_gamma   90.00
#
_symmetry.space_group_name_H-M   'P 1'
#
loop_
_entity.id
_entity.type
_entity.pdbx_description
1 polymer ?
#
loop_
_entity_poly.entity_id
_entity_poly.type
_entity_poly.pdbx_seq_one_letter_code
_entity_poly.pdbx_strand_id
1 'polypeptide(L)'
;MFETHQGVVEGAKSKVYLRPETAQGIFVNFKNVLRTSRAKLPFGIGQVGKSFRNEVTPGNFIFRTREFEQMELEFFTKPEEADKW
;
A
#
# COMPACT_ATOMS: atom_id res chain seq x y z
N MET A 1 0.78 1.32 -13.71
CA MET A 1 1.78 1.45 -12.62
C MET A 1 3.14 1.72 -13.24
N PHE A 2 4.07 2.32 -12.50
CA PHE A 2 5.46 2.47 -12.98
C PHE A 2 6.19 1.15 -12.87
N GLU A 3 6.73 0.68 -14.00
CA GLU A 3 7.45 -0.59 -14.12
C GLU A 3 8.96 -0.35 -14.05
N THR A 4 9.68 -1.23 -13.37
CA THR A 4 11.14 -1.24 -13.35
C THR A 4 11.67 -2.68 -13.14
N HIS A 5 12.98 -2.84 -13.13
CA HIS A 5 13.63 -4.14 -13.02
C HIS A 5 14.62 -4.13 -11.85
N GLN A 6 14.50 -5.12 -10.95
CA GLN A 6 15.40 -5.31 -9.81
C GLN A 6 16.46 -6.38 -10.14
N GLY A 7 17.72 -6.08 -9.81
CA GLY A 7 18.86 -6.99 -10.02
C GLY A 7 19.85 -6.46 -11.06
N VAL A 8 21.10 -6.91 -10.95
CA VAL A 8 22.22 -6.42 -11.78
C VAL A 8 22.44 -7.27 -13.04
N VAL A 9 22.11 -8.56 -12.99
CA VAL A 9 22.34 -9.51 -14.09
C VAL A 9 21.24 -9.37 -15.12
N GLU A 10 21.59 -8.91 -16.32
CA GLU A 10 20.65 -8.52 -17.39
C GLU A 10 19.65 -9.62 -17.79
N GLY A 11 20.07 -10.89 -17.78
CA GLY A 11 19.20 -12.04 -18.06
C GLY A 11 18.41 -12.59 -16.88
N ALA A 12 18.62 -12.08 -15.66
CA ALA A 12 17.98 -12.56 -14.44
C ALA A 12 17.32 -11.44 -13.62
N LYS A 13 17.03 -10.29 -14.25
CA LYS A 13 16.34 -9.18 -13.57
C LYS A 13 14.89 -9.56 -13.29
N SER A 14 14.44 -9.23 -12.08
CA SER A 14 13.04 -9.41 -11.69
C SER A 14 12.23 -8.18 -12.07
N LYS A 15 11.11 -8.39 -12.75
CA LYS A 15 10.15 -7.33 -13.04
C LYS A 15 9.46 -6.88 -11.75
N VAL A 16 9.51 -5.58 -11.45
CA VAL A 16 8.89 -5.00 -10.25
C VAL A 16 8.16 -3.69 -10.58
N TYR A 17 7.34 -3.23 -9.66
CA TYR A 17 6.53 -2.03 -9.83
C TYR A 17 6.70 -1.10 -8.64
N LEU A 18 6.64 0.21 -8.89
CA LEU A 18 6.41 1.17 -7.81
C LEU A 18 4.96 1.06 -7.35
N ARG A 19 4.76 0.97 -6.04
CA ARG A 19 3.44 0.78 -5.44
C ARG A 19 2.50 1.95 -5.78
N PRO A 20 1.25 1.69 -6.21
CA PRO A 20 0.28 2.73 -6.52
C PRO A 20 -0.51 3.23 -5.29
N GLU A 21 -0.34 2.56 -4.14
CA GLU A 21 -0.99 2.81 -2.85
C GLU A 21 -0.14 2.25 -1.69
N THR A 22 -0.51 2.52 -0.44
CA THR A 22 0.20 2.04 0.75
C THR A 22 -0.42 0.78 1.38
N ALA A 23 -1.70 0.47 1.09
CA ALA A 23 -2.51 -0.61 1.66
C ALA A 23 -1.95 -2.03 1.45
N GLN A 24 -1.41 -2.35 0.26
CA GLN A 24 -0.91 -3.70 -0.04
C GLN A 24 0.14 -4.19 0.97
N GLY A 25 1.01 -3.30 1.44
CA GLY A 25 2.03 -3.63 2.45
C GLY A 25 1.40 -4.03 3.79
N ILE A 26 0.25 -3.44 4.13
CA ILE A 26 -0.51 -3.75 5.34
C ILE A 26 -1.09 -5.15 5.22
N PHE A 27 -1.75 -5.48 4.11
CA PHE A 27 -2.37 -6.79 3.91
C PHE A 27 -1.35 -7.94 3.90
N VAL A 28 -0.23 -7.77 3.20
CA VAL A 28 0.85 -8.78 3.17
C VAL A 28 1.40 -9.03 4.58
N ASN A 29 1.44 -8.01 5.44
CA ASN A 29 1.96 -8.13 6.80
C ASN A 29 0.90 -8.38 7.89
N PHE A 30 -0.37 -8.59 7.56
CA PHE A 30 -1.45 -8.77 8.54
C PHE A 30 -1.09 -9.79 9.64
N LYS A 31 -0.63 -11.00 9.24
CA LYS A 31 -0.25 -12.06 10.21
C LYS A 31 0.96 -11.69 11.05
N ASN A 32 1.92 -10.96 10.47
CA ASN A 32 3.12 -10.52 11.19
C ASN A 32 2.73 -9.52 12.28
N VAL A 33 1.95 -8.50 11.93
CA VAL A 33 1.48 -7.47 12.87
C VAL A 33 0.58 -8.08 13.93
N LEU A 34 -0.38 -8.93 13.56
CA LEU A 34 -1.28 -9.60 14.52
C LEU A 34 -0.48 -10.39 15.56
N ARG A 35 0.54 -11.14 15.13
CA ARG A 35 1.38 -11.95 16.01
C ARG A 35 2.25 -11.10 16.94
N THR A 36 2.89 -10.06 16.43
CA THR A 36 3.86 -9.27 17.22
C THR A 36 3.18 -8.28 18.16
N SER A 37 2.09 -7.65 17.73
CA SER A 37 1.30 -6.73 18.55
C SER A 37 0.40 -7.43 19.56
N ARG A 38 0.12 -8.73 19.36
CA ARG A 38 -0.88 -9.50 20.12
C ARG A 38 -2.27 -8.85 20.10
N ALA A 39 -2.58 -8.07 19.06
CA ALA A 39 -3.89 -7.48 18.86
C ALA A 39 -4.96 -8.58 18.68
N LYS A 40 -6.20 -8.24 19.00
CA LYS A 40 -7.38 -9.03 18.66
C LYS A 40 -8.27 -8.18 17.76
N LEU A 41 -9.06 -8.82 16.92
CA LEU A 41 -10.09 -8.09 16.18
C LEU A 41 -11.08 -7.46 17.18
N PRO A 42 -11.51 -6.21 16.95
CA PRO A 42 -11.09 -5.33 15.85
C PRO A 42 -9.78 -4.58 16.14
N PHE A 43 -8.97 -4.34 15.09
CA PHE A 43 -7.76 -3.51 15.20
C PHE A 43 -7.41 -2.87 13.85
N GLY A 44 -6.65 -1.77 13.89
CA GLY A 44 -6.19 -1.07 12.69
C GLY A 44 -4.68 -1.09 12.49
N ILE A 45 -4.25 -0.97 11.24
CA ILE A 45 -2.85 -0.71 10.87
C ILE A 45 -2.82 0.53 9.99
N GLY A 46 -2.09 1.55 10.43
CA GLY A 46 -1.89 2.79 9.68
C GLY A 46 -0.54 2.83 8.96
N GLN A 47 -0.50 3.36 7.75
CA GLN A 47 0.74 3.59 7.01
C GLN A 47 0.72 4.95 6.30
N VAL A 48 1.78 5.73 6.54
CA VAL A 48 2.06 6.96 5.81
C VAL A 48 3.21 6.70 4.83
N GLY A 49 3.06 7.14 3.58
CA GLY A 49 4.18 7.13 2.65
C GLY A 49 3.81 7.43 1.21
N LYS A 50 4.84 7.40 0.36
CA LYS A 50 4.72 7.71 -1.07
C LYS A 50 4.02 6.61 -1.87
N SER A 51 3.26 7.03 -2.85
CA SER A 51 2.57 6.22 -3.86
C SER A 51 2.76 6.81 -5.24
N PHE A 52 2.72 5.95 -6.26
CA PHE A 52 3.06 6.33 -7.62
C PHE A 52 1.99 5.88 -8.63
N ARG A 53 1.39 6.83 -9.33
CA ARG A 53 0.36 6.57 -10.35
C ARG A 53 0.88 7.05 -11.71
N ASN A 54 0.91 6.15 -12.69
CA ASN A 54 1.40 6.46 -14.04
C ASN A 54 0.33 7.25 -14.82
N GLU A 55 0.11 8.49 -14.40
CA GLU A 55 -0.92 9.37 -14.95
C GLU A 55 -0.54 9.83 -16.37
N VAL A 56 -1.49 9.67 -17.30
CA VAL A 56 -1.29 10.00 -18.73
C VAL A 56 -1.17 11.52 -18.90
N THR A 57 -2.09 12.27 -18.30
CA THR A 57 -2.11 13.73 -18.36
C THR A 57 -2.10 14.31 -16.95
N PRO A 58 -0.93 14.67 -16.40
CA PRO A 58 -0.85 15.43 -15.15
C PRO A 58 -1.57 16.77 -15.28
N GLY A 59 -2.16 17.27 -14.20
CA GLY A 59 -2.94 18.52 -14.26
C GLY A 59 -3.46 18.96 -12.90
N ASN A 60 -4.05 20.16 -12.84
CA ASN A 60 -4.62 20.73 -11.62
C ASN A 60 -3.64 20.73 -10.43
N PHE A 61 -2.39 21.12 -10.67
CA PHE A 61 -1.35 21.24 -9.64
C PHE A 61 -1.22 19.98 -8.77
N ILE A 62 -1.63 20.03 -7.49
CA ILE A 62 -1.54 18.91 -6.55
C ILE A 62 -2.60 17.83 -6.76
N PHE A 63 -3.67 18.07 -7.52
CA PHE A 63 -4.79 17.13 -7.65
C PHE A 63 -4.48 15.93 -8.55
N ARG A 64 -3.52 16.06 -9.48
CA ARG A 64 -3.21 15.00 -10.44
C ARG A 64 -1.70 14.93 -10.71
N THR A 65 -0.99 14.31 -9.77
CA THR A 65 0.46 14.10 -9.81
C THR A 65 0.81 12.62 -10.00
N ARG A 66 2.07 12.34 -10.36
CA ARG A 66 2.60 10.97 -10.52
C ARG A 66 3.20 10.38 -9.25
N GLU A 67 3.55 11.24 -8.29
CA GLU A 67 4.08 10.91 -6.97
C GLU A 67 3.38 11.80 -5.94
N PHE A 68 2.93 11.20 -4.84
CA PHE A 68 2.29 11.89 -3.73
C PHE A 68 2.36 11.02 -2.47
N GLU A 69 2.11 11.61 -1.30
CA GLU A 69 2.03 10.90 -0.03
C GLU A 69 0.58 10.57 0.32
N GLN A 70 0.35 9.39 0.87
CA GLN A 70 -0.94 8.96 1.39
C GLN A 70 -0.79 8.57 2.85
N MET A 71 -1.87 8.81 3.60
CA MET A 71 -2.07 8.30 4.95
C MET A 71 -3.25 7.32 4.86
N GLU A 72 -2.96 6.02 4.89
CA GLU A 72 -3.99 4.97 4.79
C GLU A 72 -4.11 4.21 6.12
N LEU A 73 -5.33 3.79 6.45
CA LEU A 73 -5.67 3.00 7.63
C LEU A 73 -6.51 1.82 7.17
N GLU A 74 -6.01 0.61 7.39
CA GLU A 74 -6.81 -0.61 7.21
C GLU A 74 -7.33 -1.04 8.59
N PHE A 75 -8.64 -0.99 8.77
CA PHE A 75 -9.29 -1.40 10.00
C PHE A 75 -9.91 -2.79 9.82
N PHE A 76 -9.37 -3.77 10.55
CA PHE A 76 -9.77 -5.16 10.48
C PHE A 76 -10.81 -5.45 11.56
N THR A 77 -11.97 -5.94 11.14
CA THR A 77 -13.06 -6.35 12.01
C THR A 77 -13.66 -7.66 11.52
N LYS A 78 -14.55 -8.26 12.32
CA LYS A 78 -15.35 -9.40 11.86
C LYS A 78 -16.43 -8.91 10.88
N PRO A 79 -16.78 -9.69 9.85
CA PRO A 79 -17.80 -9.28 8.87
C PRO A 79 -19.13 -8.87 9.51
N GLU A 80 -19.59 -9.60 10.53
CA GLU A 80 -20.83 -9.32 11.25
C GLU A 80 -20.79 -8.05 12.12
N GLU A 81 -19.61 -7.51 12.40
CA GLU A 81 -19.41 -6.29 13.18
C GLU A 81 -19.02 -5.10 12.28
N ALA A 82 -18.96 -5.25 10.96
CA ALA A 82 -18.44 -4.21 10.04
C ALA A 82 -19.20 -2.88 10.15
N ASP A 83 -20.53 -2.89 10.21
CA ASP A 83 -21.33 -1.66 10.29
C ASP A 83 -21.18 -0.90 11.62
N LYS A 84 -20.61 -1.56 12.64
CA LYS A 84 -20.43 -0.98 13.99
C LYS A 84 -19.15 -0.15 14.10
N TRP A 85 -18.16 -0.38 13.25
CA TRP A 85 -16.81 0.15 13.36
C TRP A 85 -16.45 1.02 12.16
#